data_AF-A0A6I1VFJ1-F1
#
_entry.id   AF-A0A6I1VFJ1-F1
#
_cell.length_a   1.000
_cell.length_b   1.000
_cell.length_c   1.000
_cell.angle_alpha   90.00
_cell.angle_beta   90.00
_cell.angle_gamma   90.00
#
_symmetry.space_group_name_H-M   'P 1'
#
loop_
_entity.id
_entity.type
_entity.pdbx_description
1 polymer ?
#
loop_
_entity_poly.entity_id
_entity_poly.type
_entity_poly.pdbx_seq_one_letter_code
_entity_poly.pdbx_strand_id
1 'polypeptide(L)'
;MSHLAYRLCRAVGCIAALLTFTTESAMANSLLLMSPAQLAGSWTFYLQGDAKEACKVQLIAEHKTFSAQVKCLKTWLGEVPKSWSPTPDGLFLMGEDGTALVHMNRIEPGRYEAKIKPETVLVMVRGNH
;
A
#
# COMPACT_ATOMS: atom_id res chain seq x y z
N MET A 1 -0.71 -53.21 50.08
CA MET A 1 -0.15 -54.23 49.16
C MET A 1 -1.28 -55.22 48.90
N SER A 2 -1.84 -55.37 47.73
CA SER A 2 -1.19 -55.51 46.42
C SER A 2 -2.18 -55.20 45.29
N HIS A 3 -1.75 -54.35 44.36
CA HIS A 3 -2.29 -54.29 43.00
C HIS A 3 -2.10 -55.65 42.30
N LEU A 4 -2.70 -55.77 41.11
CA LEU A 4 -2.37 -56.71 40.04
C LEU A 4 -3.22 -58.00 39.99
N ALA A 5 -3.70 -58.28 38.78
CA ALA A 5 -4.55 -59.40 38.34
C ALA A 5 -6.04 -59.20 38.71
N TYR A 6 -6.99 -59.11 37.79
CA TYR A 6 -6.96 -59.52 36.40
C TYR A 6 -8.16 -58.85 35.71
N ARG A 7 -7.85 -58.19 34.60
CA ARG A 7 -8.70 -57.97 33.43
C ARG A 7 -9.99 -58.80 33.43
N LEU A 8 -11.13 -58.18 33.13
CA LEU A 8 -11.95 -58.54 31.96
C LEU A 8 -13.25 -57.71 31.91
N CYS A 9 -13.33 -56.87 30.87
CA CYS A 9 -14.53 -56.39 30.20
C CYS A 9 -15.57 -55.57 31.00
N ARG A 10 -15.41 -54.23 30.98
CA ARG A 10 -16.54 -53.30 30.84
C ARG A 10 -16.02 -51.94 30.32
N ALA A 11 -15.91 -51.78 29.01
CA ALA A 11 -16.97 -51.27 28.14
C ALA A 11 -16.91 -49.73 28.01
N VAL A 12 -16.72 -49.31 26.76
CA VAL A 12 -17.12 -48.02 26.16
C VAL A 12 -16.21 -46.82 26.41
N GLY A 13 -15.62 -46.31 25.32
CA GLY A 13 -15.05 -44.97 25.29
C GLY A 13 -14.09 -44.68 24.14
N CYS A 14 -14.35 -45.12 22.90
CA CYS A 14 -13.64 -44.59 21.74
C CYS A 14 -14.08 -43.14 21.50
N ILE A 15 -13.45 -42.17 22.17
CA ILE A 15 -13.57 -40.77 21.78
C ILE A 15 -12.49 -40.51 20.73
N ALA A 16 -12.87 -40.67 19.47
CA ALA A 16 -12.10 -40.20 18.34
C ALA A 16 -11.97 -38.67 18.47
N ALA A 17 -10.79 -38.19 18.88
CA ALA A 17 -10.43 -36.79 18.76
C ALA A 17 -10.24 -36.46 17.28
N LEU A 18 -11.35 -36.21 16.58
CA LEU A 18 -11.36 -35.55 15.28
C LEU A 18 -10.91 -34.12 15.49
N LEU A 19 -9.60 -33.90 15.47
CA LEU A 19 -9.01 -32.57 15.34
C LEU A 19 -9.44 -32.01 13.98
N THR A 20 -10.49 -31.19 13.98
CA THR A 20 -10.90 -30.40 12.82
C THR A 20 -9.78 -29.42 12.53
N PHE A 21 -8.92 -29.75 11.57
CA PHE A 21 -8.03 -28.77 10.95
C PHE A 21 -8.92 -27.76 10.22
N THR A 22 -9.18 -26.61 10.83
CA THR A 22 -9.76 -25.47 10.13
C THR A 22 -8.69 -24.97 9.18
N THR A 23 -8.72 -25.42 7.93
CA THR A 23 -7.97 -24.81 6.85
C THR A 23 -8.57 -23.42 6.64
N GLU A 24 -8.06 -22.42 7.35
CA GLU A 24 -8.34 -21.03 7.06
C GLU A 24 -7.81 -20.77 5.65
N SER A 25 -8.72 -20.75 4.69
CA SER A 25 -8.42 -20.28 3.35
C SER A 25 -8.36 -18.75 3.46
N ALA A 26 -7.20 -18.21 3.85
CA ALA A 26 -6.93 -16.79 3.70
C ALA A 26 -6.99 -16.50 2.19
N MET A 27 -8.15 -16.03 1.72
CA MET A 27 -8.32 -15.60 0.34
C MET A 27 -7.32 -14.46 0.11
N ALA A 28 -6.24 -14.75 -0.62
CA ALA A 28 -5.31 -13.74 -1.08
C ALA A 28 -6.03 -12.88 -2.13
N ASN A 29 -6.77 -11.87 -1.67
CA ASN A 29 -7.43 -10.94 -2.56
C ASN A 29 -6.36 -10.09 -3.24
N SER A 30 -6.13 -10.33 -4.53
CA SER A 30 -5.12 -9.60 -5.30
C SER A 30 -5.62 -8.20 -5.61
N LEU A 31 -4.83 -7.19 -5.27
CA LEU A 31 -5.13 -5.81 -5.65
C LEU A 31 -4.89 -5.61 -7.15
N LEU A 32 -5.81 -4.89 -7.80
CA LEU A 32 -5.69 -4.53 -9.21
C LEU A 32 -4.57 -3.49 -9.40
N LEU A 33 -3.56 -3.83 -10.22
CA LEU A 33 -2.54 -2.89 -10.66
C LEU A 33 -3.10 -1.92 -11.70
N MET A 34 -3.12 -0.63 -11.38
CA MET A 34 -3.52 0.42 -12.33
C MET A 34 -2.44 0.63 -13.40
N SER A 35 -2.89 0.82 -14.65
CA SER A 35 -2.00 1.20 -15.75
C SER A 35 -1.53 2.66 -15.64
N PRO A 36 -0.38 3.01 -16.24
CA PRO A 36 0.07 4.40 -16.30
C PRO A 36 -0.97 5.36 -16.91
N ALA A 37 -1.71 4.94 -17.94
CA ALA A 37 -2.73 5.77 -18.55
C ALA A 37 -3.87 6.14 -17.58
N GLN A 38 -4.25 5.25 -16.66
CA GLN A 38 -5.28 5.51 -15.65
C GLN A 38 -4.81 6.53 -14.59
N LEU A 39 -3.52 6.51 -14.25
CA LEU A 39 -2.93 7.41 -13.25
C LEU A 39 -2.47 8.76 -13.83
N ALA A 40 -2.21 8.83 -15.14
CA ALA A 40 -1.81 10.05 -15.80
C ALA A 40 -2.89 11.15 -15.72
N GLY A 41 -2.44 12.41 -15.78
CA GLY A 41 -3.28 13.60 -15.67
C GLY A 41 -2.83 14.55 -14.55
N SER A 42 -3.70 15.49 -14.21
CA SER A 42 -3.42 16.52 -13.19
C SER A 42 -3.58 15.98 -11.77
N TRP A 43 -2.64 16.34 -10.91
CA TRP A 43 -2.61 16.02 -9.49
C TRP A 43 -2.18 17.23 -8.67
N THR A 44 -2.69 17.33 -7.44
CA THR A 44 -2.30 18.35 -6.48
C THR A 44 -1.67 17.68 -5.26
N PHE A 45 -0.46 18.07 -4.94
CA PHE A 45 0.30 17.64 -3.77
C PHE A 45 0.24 18.72 -2.69
N TYR A 46 0.11 18.34 -1.43
CA TYR A 46 0.15 19.26 -0.28
C TYR A 46 0.45 18.49 1.00
N LEU A 47 0.88 19.19 2.05
CA LEU A 47 1.03 18.58 3.37
C LEU A 47 -0.32 18.53 4.09
N GLN A 48 -0.63 17.43 4.74
CA GLN A 48 -1.83 17.33 5.57
C GLN A 48 -1.82 18.44 6.63
N GLY A 49 -2.92 19.21 6.71
CA GLY A 49 -3.02 20.39 7.58
C GLY A 49 -2.60 21.71 6.92
N ASP A 50 -1.94 21.67 5.75
CA ASP A 50 -1.56 22.85 4.98
C ASP A 50 -1.86 22.68 3.48
N ALA A 51 -3.15 22.80 3.14
CA ALA A 51 -3.61 22.75 1.75
C ALA A 51 -3.35 24.06 0.97
N LYS A 52 -2.86 25.12 1.63
CA LYS A 52 -2.57 26.40 0.96
C LYS A 52 -1.27 26.33 0.18
N GLU A 53 -0.29 25.61 0.71
CA GLU A 53 0.95 25.27 0.00
C GLU A 53 0.74 24.04 -0.91
N ALA A 54 -0.01 24.25 -1.98
CA ALA A 54 -0.32 23.20 -2.94
C ALA A 54 0.63 23.23 -4.14
N CYS A 55 1.08 22.05 -4.57
CA CYS A 55 1.80 21.88 -5.83
C CYS A 55 1.00 21.09 -6.86
N LYS A 56 0.68 21.74 -7.98
CA LYS A 56 -0.01 21.12 -9.11
C LYS A 56 0.99 20.52 -10.10
N VAL A 57 0.91 19.21 -10.30
CA VAL A 57 1.83 18.44 -11.15
C VAL A 57 1.02 17.57 -12.10
N GLN A 58 1.45 17.43 -13.36
CA GLN A 58 0.89 16.43 -14.26
C GLN A 58 1.75 15.17 -14.27
N LEU A 59 1.11 14.01 -14.16
CA LEU A 59 1.72 12.71 -14.41
C LEU A 59 1.56 12.38 -15.90
N ILE A 60 2.68 12.11 -16.59
CA ILE A 60 2.75 11.86 -18.02
C ILE A 60 2.93 10.36 -18.26
N ALA A 61 2.01 9.71 -18.97
CA ALA A 61 2.00 8.25 -19.13
C ALA A 61 3.16 7.70 -19.97
N GLU A 62 3.47 8.35 -21.10
CA GLU A 62 4.34 7.81 -22.16
C GLU A 62 5.72 7.39 -21.65
N HIS A 63 6.31 8.20 -20.76
CA HIS A 63 7.61 7.94 -20.15
C HIS A 63 7.56 7.84 -18.63
N LYS A 64 6.35 7.81 -18.04
CA LYS A 64 6.12 7.88 -16.59
C LYS A 64 6.91 9.02 -15.93
N THR A 65 6.87 10.18 -16.55
CA THR A 65 7.54 11.41 -16.10
C THR A 65 6.52 12.41 -15.56
N PHE A 66 6.98 13.61 -15.21
CA PHE A 66 6.16 14.68 -14.69
C PHE A 66 6.24 15.94 -15.56
N SER A 67 5.26 16.82 -15.44
CA SER A 67 5.40 18.19 -15.91
C SER A 67 6.45 18.97 -15.10
N ALA A 68 6.96 20.08 -15.66
CA ALA A 68 8.03 20.87 -15.05
C ALA A 68 7.70 21.42 -13.64
N GLN A 69 6.42 21.48 -13.27
CA GLN A 69 5.95 21.93 -11.96
C GLN A 69 6.37 21.00 -10.81
N VAL A 70 6.75 19.74 -11.09
CA VAL A 70 7.22 18.76 -10.09
C VAL A 70 8.37 19.27 -9.20
N LYS A 71 9.12 20.29 -9.65
CA LYS A 71 10.22 20.92 -8.92
C LYS A 71 9.85 21.38 -7.50
N CYS A 72 8.58 21.76 -7.28
CA CYS A 72 8.05 22.12 -5.97
C CYS A 72 8.20 21.02 -4.91
N LEU A 73 8.20 19.74 -5.31
CA LEU A 73 8.18 18.60 -4.38
C LEU A 73 9.52 18.43 -3.67
N LYS A 74 10.58 19.06 -4.19
CA LYS A 74 11.92 19.04 -3.57
C LYS A 74 11.90 19.48 -2.13
N THR A 75 11.09 20.49 -1.78
CA THR A 75 11.02 21.02 -0.41
C THR A 75 10.52 19.96 0.59
N TRP A 76 9.68 19.03 0.14
CA TRP A 76 9.11 17.98 0.98
C TRP A 76 9.90 16.65 0.90
N LEU A 77 10.41 16.31 -0.28
CA LEU A 77 11.05 15.02 -0.56
C LEU A 77 12.59 15.07 -0.54
N GLY A 78 13.20 16.25 -0.43
CA GLY A 78 14.65 16.46 -0.50
C GLY A 78 15.22 16.45 -1.93
N GLU A 79 14.58 15.72 -2.84
CA GLU A 79 14.92 15.61 -4.26
C GLU A 79 13.69 15.92 -5.14
N VAL A 80 13.93 16.34 -6.39
CA VAL A 80 12.87 16.45 -7.41
C VAL A 80 12.64 15.06 -8.03
N PRO A 81 11.45 14.45 -7.87
CA PRO A 81 11.14 13.18 -8.54
C PRO A 81 11.30 13.28 -10.05
N LYS A 82 11.91 12.27 -10.68
CA LYS A 82 12.15 12.21 -12.14
C LYS A 82 11.20 11.26 -12.85
N SER A 83 10.80 10.18 -12.18
CA SER A 83 9.82 9.25 -12.71
C SER A 83 8.85 8.76 -11.64
N TRP A 84 7.80 8.07 -12.07
CA TRP A 84 6.87 7.39 -11.18
C TRP A 84 6.59 5.97 -11.68
N SER A 85 6.08 5.12 -10.79
CA SER A 85 5.68 3.76 -11.16
C SER A 85 4.44 3.33 -10.39
N PRO A 86 3.38 2.84 -11.04
CA PRO A 86 2.23 2.27 -10.36
C PRO A 86 2.62 1.06 -9.49
N THR A 87 1.90 0.88 -8.39
CA THR A 87 1.87 -0.34 -7.58
C THR A 87 0.41 -0.76 -7.38
N PRO A 88 0.12 -2.02 -6.96
CA PRO A 88 -1.26 -2.46 -6.74
C PRO A 88 -2.02 -1.61 -5.70
N ASP A 89 -1.28 -1.05 -4.75
CA ASP A 89 -1.79 -0.28 -3.61
C ASP A 89 -1.41 1.20 -3.67
N GLY A 90 -0.87 1.71 -4.78
CA GLY A 90 -0.33 3.07 -4.82
C GLY A 90 0.47 3.42 -6.07
N LEU A 91 1.49 4.24 -5.85
CA LEU A 91 2.56 4.49 -6.81
C LEU A 91 3.83 4.97 -6.09
N PHE A 92 4.99 4.65 -6.66
CA PHE A 92 6.25 5.25 -6.27
C PHE A 92 6.50 6.57 -6.99
N LEU A 93 7.06 7.54 -6.27
CA LEU A 93 7.80 8.65 -6.85
C LEU A 93 9.29 8.32 -6.75
N MET A 94 9.99 8.39 -7.89
CA MET A 94 11.36 7.91 -8.04
C MET A 94 12.32 9.06 -8.30
N GLY A 95 13.51 8.97 -7.72
CA GLY A 95 14.62 9.91 -7.92
C GLY A 95 15.29 9.72 -9.28
N GLU A 96 16.35 10.48 -9.51
CA GLU A 96 17.12 10.47 -10.75
C GLU A 96 17.85 9.14 -11.00
N ASP A 97 18.31 8.49 -9.94
CA ASP A 97 19.00 7.20 -9.98
C ASP A 97 18.03 6.00 -10.03
N GLY A 98 16.72 6.25 -10.05
CA GLY A 98 15.69 5.22 -10.00
C GLY A 98 15.46 4.63 -8.61
N THR A 99 15.95 5.27 -7.53
CA THR A 99 15.56 4.91 -6.16
C THR A 99 14.18 5.48 -5.81
N ALA A 100 13.46 4.81 -4.92
CA ALA A 100 12.18 5.30 -4.44
C ALA A 100 12.38 6.43 -3.43
N LEU A 101 11.89 7.62 -3.75
CA LEU A 101 11.85 8.75 -2.82
C LEU A 101 10.70 8.58 -1.83
N VAL A 102 9.54 8.15 -2.32
CA VAL A 102 8.36 7.90 -1.50
C VAL A 102 7.38 6.95 -2.20
N HIS A 103 6.71 6.09 -1.43
CA HIS A 103 5.53 5.35 -1.87
C HIS A 103 4.27 6.10 -1.44
N MET A 104 3.45 6.51 -2.42
CA MET A 104 2.15 7.14 -2.19
C MET A 104 1.09 6.04 -2.13
N ASN A 105 0.59 5.74 -0.93
CA ASN A 105 -0.42 4.70 -0.71
C ASN A 105 -1.78 5.20 -1.16
N ARG A 106 -2.52 4.39 -1.91
CA ARG A 106 -3.88 4.67 -2.33
C ARG A 106 -4.82 4.53 -1.13
N ILE A 107 -5.43 5.64 -0.73
CA ILE A 107 -6.45 5.63 0.34
C ILE A 107 -7.83 5.38 -0.26
N GLU A 108 -8.12 6.06 -1.37
CA GLU A 108 -9.36 5.92 -2.14
C GLU A 108 -9.10 6.35 -3.60
N PRO A 109 -10.01 6.08 -4.56
CA PRO A 109 -9.84 6.55 -5.93
C PRO A 109 -9.56 8.05 -5.98
N GLY A 110 -8.41 8.43 -6.54
CA GLY A 110 -8.03 9.84 -6.68
C GLY A 110 -7.41 10.48 -5.43
N ARG A 111 -7.14 9.74 -4.35
CA ARG A 111 -6.43 10.23 -3.16
C ARG A 111 -5.36 9.24 -2.71
N TYR A 112 -4.14 9.75 -2.55
CA TYR A 112 -2.98 9.01 -2.10
C TYR A 112 -2.28 9.75 -0.97
N GLU A 113 -1.65 9.00 -0.07
CA GLU A 113 -0.97 9.54 1.10
C GLU A 113 0.34 8.82 1.40
N ALA A 114 1.32 9.57 1.87
CA ALA A 114 2.57 9.04 2.35
C ALA A 114 3.04 9.76 3.61
N LYS A 115 3.44 8.99 4.62
CA LYS A 115 4.11 9.53 5.79
C LYS A 115 5.58 9.78 5.45
N ILE A 116 5.95 11.03 5.25
CA ILE A 116 7.32 11.43 4.86
C ILE A 116 8.20 11.79 6.07
N LYS A 117 7.60 12.11 7.22
CA LYS A 117 8.24 12.30 8.54
C LYS A 117 7.27 11.88 9.66
N PRO A 118 7.69 11.74 10.94
CA PRO A 118 6.83 11.26 12.04
C PRO A 118 5.47 11.94 12.17
N GLU A 119 5.38 13.23 11.87
CA GLU A 119 4.16 14.04 11.95
C GLU A 119 3.84 14.75 10.63
N THR A 120 4.43 14.29 9.52
CA THR A 120 4.25 14.93 8.20
C THR A 120 3.74 13.91 7.20
N VAL A 121 2.50 14.13 6.75
CA VAL A 121 1.86 13.34 5.70
C VAL A 121 1.79 14.18 4.43
N LEU A 122 2.38 13.67 3.35
CA LEU A 122 2.22 14.21 2.01
C LEU A 122 0.95 13.60 1.41
N VAL A 123 0.06 14.47 0.92
CA VAL A 123 -1.19 14.08 0.28
C VAL A 123 -1.11 14.40 -1.20
N MET A 124 -1.61 13.51 -2.04
CA MET A 124 -1.73 13.66 -3.49
C MET A 124 -3.18 13.39 -3.89
N VAL A 125 -3.86 14.41 -4.41
CA VAL A 125 -5.26 14.32 -4.86
C VAL A 125 -5.38 14.58 -6.36
N ARG A 126 -6.31 13.89 -7.00
CA ARG A 126 -6.63 14.11 -8.41
C ARG A 126 -7.05 15.57 -8.59
N GLY A 127 -6.45 16.27 -9.55
CA GLY A 127 -6.86 17.62 -9.89
C GLY A 127 -8.21 17.59 -10.61
N ASN A 128 -9.15 18.43 -10.17
CA ASN A 128 -10.35 18.71 -10.94
C ASN A 128 -9.95 19.50 -12.18
N HIS A 129 -10.42 19.07 -13.34
CA HIS A 129 -10.29 19.78 -14.61
C HIS A 129 -11.09 21.08 -14.59
#